data_AF-A0A8B8CC92-F1
#
_entry.id   AF-A0A8B8CC92-F1
#
_cell.length_a   1.000
_cell.length_b   1.000
_cell.length_c   1.000
_cell.angle_alpha   90.00
_cell.angle_beta   90.00
_cell.angle_gamma   90.00
#
_symmetry.space_group_name_H-M   'P 1'
#
loop_
_entity.id
_entity.type
_entity.pdbx_description
1 polymer ?
#
loop_
_entity_poly.entity_id
_entity_poly.type
_entity_poly.pdbx_seq_one_letter_code
_entity_poly.pdbx_strand_id
1 'polypeptide(L)'
;MERKSFLCLFFVVLLISPAPILAETLEEEKETRNKRQAQVLLPLASYAGMTVSAPLFAALVTAYGIYAVTRYAISRANSRTRTRNSDSHSCANNRGWCRAACFSHEYIDYWHSDVCGSYKCCRSGW
;
A
#
# COMPACT_ATOMS: atom_id res chain seq x y z
N MET A 1 -57.42 13.44 -6.23
CA MET A 1 -56.45 12.53 -5.57
C MET A 1 -55.20 12.26 -6.43
N GLU A 2 -54.92 13.01 -7.50
CA GLU A 2 -53.88 12.62 -8.47
C GLU A 2 -52.50 13.27 -8.23
N ARG A 3 -52.45 14.51 -7.72
CA ARG A 3 -51.19 15.23 -7.47
C ARG A 3 -50.30 14.60 -6.40
N LYS A 4 -50.89 13.95 -5.38
CA LYS A 4 -50.14 13.31 -4.29
C LYS A 4 -49.49 12.00 -4.72
N SER A 5 -50.16 11.20 -5.56
CA SER A 5 -49.58 9.98 -6.13
C SER A 5 -48.43 10.27 -7.10
N PHE A 6 -48.55 11.35 -7.89
CA PHE A 6 -47.49 11.74 -8.82
C PHE A 6 -46.19 12.13 -8.10
N LEU A 7 -46.29 12.87 -7.00
CA LEU A 7 -45.15 13.24 -6.17
C LEU A 7 -44.49 12.01 -5.52
N CYS A 8 -45.28 11.06 -5.01
CA CYS A 8 -44.75 9.83 -4.44
C CYS A 8 -43.97 8.98 -5.47
N LEU A 9 -44.49 8.84 -6.69
CA LEU A 9 -43.77 8.14 -7.76
C LEU A 9 -42.47 8.84 -8.14
N PHE A 10 -42.47 10.17 -8.20
CA PHE A 10 -41.26 10.95 -8.48
C PHE A 10 -40.18 10.77 -7.41
N PHE A 11 -40.57 10.75 -6.13
CA PHE A 11 -39.65 10.52 -5.01
C PHE A 11 -39.07 9.10 -5.02
N VAL A 12 -39.87 8.09 -5.35
CA VAL A 12 -39.40 6.69 -5.46
C VAL A 12 -38.39 6.54 -6.60
N VAL A 13 -38.63 7.17 -7.76
CA VAL A 13 -37.68 7.16 -8.89
C VAL A 13 -36.38 7.90 -8.54
N LEU A 14 -36.45 9.04 -7.84
CA LEU A 14 -35.27 9.79 -7.36
C LEU A 14 -34.47 9.04 -6.29
N LEU A 15 -35.10 8.16 -5.49
CA LEU A 15 -34.43 7.34 -4.49
C LEU A 15 -33.72 6.12 -5.10
N ILE A 16 -34.22 5.58 -6.22
CA ILE A 16 -33.70 4.36 -6.87
C ILE A 16 -32.68 4.70 -7.97
N SER A 17 -32.87 5.82 -8.66
CA SER A 17 -32.06 6.28 -9.81
C SER A 17 -30.57 6.55 -9.53
N PRO A 18 -30.14 7.14 -8.39
CA PRO A 18 -28.76 7.57 -8.25
C PRO A 18 -27.83 6.42 -7.85
N ALA A 19 -28.34 5.30 -7.35
CA ALA A 19 -27.53 4.18 -6.89
C ALA A 19 -26.58 3.60 -7.97
N PRO A 20 -27.02 3.30 -9.21
CA PRO A 20 -26.12 2.80 -10.25
C PRO A 20 -25.10 3.85 -10.72
N ILE A 21 -25.52 5.11 -10.90
CA ILE A 21 -24.63 6.20 -11.36
C ILE A 21 -23.56 6.51 -10.31
N LEU A 22 -23.94 6.52 -9.02
CA LEU A 22 -23.01 6.73 -7.92
C LEU A 22 -22.01 5.57 -7.81
N ALA A 23 -22.46 4.33 -8.02
CA ALA A 23 -21.59 3.16 -8.02
C ALA A 23 -20.56 3.21 -9.18
N GLU A 24 -20.99 3.55 -10.39
CA GLU A 24 -20.13 3.67 -11.56
C GLU A 24 -19.08 4.77 -11.38
N THR A 25 -19.48 5.95 -10.87
CA THR A 25 -18.54 7.04 -10.55
C THR A 25 -17.54 6.67 -9.45
N LEU A 26 -17.97 5.87 -8.46
CA LEU A 26 -17.09 5.41 -7.39
C LEU A 26 -16.08 4.36 -7.89
N GLU A 27 -16.47 3.51 -8.84
CA GLU A 27 -15.55 2.56 -9.47
C GLU A 27 -14.52 3.29 -10.34
N GLU A 28 -14.94 4.28 -11.13
CA GLU A 28 -14.05 5.11 -11.94
C GLU A 28 -13.07 5.94 -11.09
N GLU A 29 -13.55 6.55 -9.99
CA GLU A 29 -12.68 7.26 -9.04
C GLU A 29 -11.69 6.30 -8.37
N LYS A 30 -12.14 5.10 -8.00
CA LYS A 30 -11.30 4.09 -7.38
C LYS A 30 -10.23 3.60 -8.36
N GLU A 31 -10.59 3.36 -9.62
CA GLU A 31 -9.64 2.91 -10.64
C GLU A 31 -8.59 3.99 -10.96
N THR A 32 -9.02 5.23 -11.14
CA THR A 32 -8.12 6.35 -11.42
C THR A 32 -7.21 6.68 -10.23
N ARG A 33 -7.73 6.60 -9.00
CA ARG A 33 -6.94 6.76 -7.77
C ARG A 33 -5.93 5.63 -7.59
N ASN A 34 -6.31 4.39 -7.84
CA ASN A 34 -5.41 3.24 -7.79
C ASN A 34 -4.28 3.37 -8.82
N LYS A 35 -4.59 3.81 -10.06
CA LYS A 35 -3.59 4.09 -11.09
C LYS A 35 -2.61 5.17 -10.66
N ARG A 36 -3.08 6.27 -10.07
CA ARG A 36 -2.22 7.36 -9.57
C ARG A 36 -1.36 6.93 -8.38
N GLN A 37 -1.91 6.15 -7.44
CA GLN A 37 -1.15 5.63 -6.29
C GLN A 37 -0.12 4.58 -6.73
N ALA A 38 -0.45 3.73 -7.71
CA ALA A 38 0.49 2.78 -8.28
C ALA A 38 1.65 3.48 -9.02
N GLN A 39 1.41 4.67 -9.60
CA GLN A 39 2.41 5.43 -10.35
C GLN A 39 3.54 5.99 -9.47
N VAL A 40 3.30 6.18 -8.16
CA VAL A 40 4.32 6.62 -7.18
C VAL A 40 5.12 5.43 -6.64
N LEU A 41 4.56 4.22 -6.72
CA LEU A 41 5.19 3.00 -6.21
C LEU A 41 5.96 2.30 -7.33
N LEU A 42 7.08 1.67 -6.99
CA LEU A 42 7.75 0.79 -7.94
C LEU A 42 6.82 -0.37 -8.33
N PRO A 43 7.00 -0.98 -9.51
CA PRO A 43 6.28 -2.18 -9.91
C PRO A 43 6.43 -3.28 -8.86
N LEU A 44 5.36 -4.06 -8.59
CA LEU A 44 5.35 -5.18 -7.64
C LEU A 44 6.55 -6.13 -7.76
N ALA A 45 7.02 -6.36 -9.00
CA ALA A 45 8.18 -7.22 -9.28
C ALA A 45 9.46 -6.76 -8.58
N SER A 46 9.61 -5.45 -8.34
CA SER A 46 10.78 -4.88 -7.64
C SER A 46 10.82 -5.28 -6.17
N TYR A 47 9.67 -5.61 -5.59
CA TYR A 47 9.52 -6.01 -4.19
C TYR A 47 9.40 -7.53 -4.02
N ALA A 48 9.48 -8.31 -5.10
CA ALA A 48 9.20 -9.73 -5.08
C ALA A 48 10.06 -10.48 -4.04
N GLY A 49 9.42 -11.24 -3.16
CA GLY A 49 10.08 -11.99 -2.08
C GLY A 49 10.67 -11.14 -0.96
N MET A 50 10.49 -9.82 -0.98
CA MET A 50 11.04 -8.93 0.02
C MET A 50 10.12 -8.80 1.24
N THR A 51 10.73 -8.51 2.38
CA THR A 51 10.01 -7.96 3.52
C THR A 51 10.07 -6.45 3.41
N VAL A 52 8.93 -5.77 3.53
CA VAL A 52 8.81 -4.32 3.40
C VAL A 52 8.25 -3.72 4.69
N SER A 53 8.53 -2.43 4.93
CA SER A 53 7.98 -1.68 6.06
C SER A 53 6.44 -1.74 6.10
N ALA A 54 5.87 -1.63 7.31
CA ALA A 54 4.41 -1.60 7.49
C ALA A 54 3.68 -0.55 6.64
N PRO A 55 4.12 0.73 6.57
CA PRO A 55 3.46 1.72 5.72
C PRO A 55 3.57 1.39 4.23
N LEU A 56 4.72 0.89 3.76
CA LEU A 56 4.89 0.50 2.36
C LEU A 56 4.01 -0.71 2.01
N PHE A 57 3.91 -1.69 2.90
CA PHE A 57 3.01 -2.83 2.72
C PHE A 57 1.55 -2.37 2.57
N ALA A 58 1.10 -1.45 3.42
CA ALA A 58 -0.25 -0.89 3.32
C ALA A 58 -0.47 -0.17 1.99
N ALA A 59 0.50 0.65 1.55
CA ALA A 59 0.44 1.34 0.27
C ALA A 59 0.35 0.37 -0.93
N LEU A 60 1.15 -0.69 -0.91
CA LEU A 60 1.12 -1.74 -1.94
C LEU A 60 -0.22 -2.48 -1.96
N VAL A 61 -0.78 -2.82 -0.80
CA VAL A 61 -2.10 -3.46 -0.70
C VAL A 61 -3.20 -2.53 -1.20
N THR A 62 -3.13 -1.22 -0.90
CA THR A 62 -4.12 -0.26 -1.40
C THR A 62 -4.04 -0.06 -2.92
N ALA A 63 -2.84 -0.02 -3.49
CA ALA A 63 -2.64 0.26 -4.91
C ALA A 63 -2.88 -0.98 -5.79
N TYR A 64 -2.40 -2.14 -5.36
CA TYR A 64 -2.38 -3.37 -6.18
C TYR A 64 -3.30 -4.49 -5.66
N GLY A 65 -3.83 -4.36 -4.44
CA GLY A 65 -4.64 -5.38 -3.80
C GLY A 65 -3.82 -6.46 -3.09
N ILE A 66 -4.37 -7.00 -2.00
CA ILE A 66 -3.69 -7.99 -1.15
C ILE A 66 -3.30 -9.26 -1.93
N TYR A 67 -4.14 -9.69 -2.88
CA TYR A 67 -3.89 -10.89 -3.68
C TYR A 67 -2.62 -10.77 -4.53
N ALA A 68 -2.41 -9.63 -5.18
CA ALA A 68 -1.21 -9.41 -5.97
C ALA A 68 0.03 -9.33 -5.06
N VAL A 69 -0.06 -8.60 -3.95
CA VAL A 69 1.03 -8.46 -2.98
C VAL A 69 1.47 -9.81 -2.41
N THR A 70 0.54 -10.67 -2.01
CA THR A 70 0.87 -12.00 -1.47
C THR A 70 1.37 -12.96 -2.54
N ARG A 71 0.86 -12.88 -3.79
CA ARG A 71 1.35 -13.69 -4.93
C ARG A 71 2.83 -13.43 -5.23
N TYR A 72 3.29 -12.19 -5.05
CA TYR A 72 4.70 -11.82 -5.19
C TYR A 72 5.54 -12.14 -3.93
N ALA A 73 5.00 -12.88 -2.96
CA ALA A 73 5.65 -13.22 -1.70
C ALA A 73 6.15 -12.00 -0.90
N ILE A 74 5.52 -10.84 -1.11
CA ILE A 74 5.86 -9.61 -0.39
C ILE A 74 5.30 -9.74 1.03
N SER A 75 6.19 -9.61 2.02
CA SER A 75 5.84 -9.78 3.43
C SER A 75 5.91 -8.46 4.18
N ARG A 76 5.03 -8.27 5.15
CA ARG A 76 5.10 -7.13 6.06
C ARG A 76 6.15 -7.35 7.13
N ALA A 77 6.97 -6.33 7.40
CA ALA A 77 7.86 -6.28 8.55
C ALA A 77 7.06 -6.48 9.85
N ASN A 78 7.34 -7.57 10.56
CA ASN A 78 6.67 -7.91 11.79
C ASN A 78 7.31 -7.15 12.96
N SER A 79 6.57 -6.24 13.58
CA SER A 79 6.93 -5.61 14.86
C SER A 79 6.76 -6.59 16.03
N ARG A 80 7.31 -7.82 15.94
CA ARG A 80 7.26 -8.81 17.04
C ARG A 80 8.35 -8.59 18.08
N THR A 81 9.37 -7.81 17.77
CA THR A 81 10.34 -7.34 18.75
C THR A 81 9.77 -6.13 19.48
N ARG A 82 9.66 -6.21 20.81
CA ARG A 82 9.29 -5.16 21.79
C ARG A 82 10.01 -3.81 21.64
N THR A 83 10.93 -3.69 20.71
CA THR A 83 11.63 -2.46 20.33
C THR A 83 10.73 -1.66 19.39
N ARG A 84 10.54 -0.35 19.67
CA ARG A 84 9.73 0.65 18.94
C ARG A 84 10.00 0.81 17.42
N ASN A 85 10.68 -0.14 16.77
CA ASN A 85 11.12 -0.05 15.39
C ASN A 85 10.20 -0.85 14.46
N SER A 86 9.08 -0.25 14.06
CA SER A 86 8.13 -0.85 13.10
C SER A 86 8.76 -1.17 11.73
N ASP A 87 9.85 -0.47 11.42
CA ASP A 87 10.53 -0.51 10.13
C ASP A 87 11.83 -1.33 10.18
N SER A 88 12.15 -1.94 11.33
CA SER A 88 13.32 -2.81 11.47
C SER A 88 13.03 -4.21 10.93
N HIS A 89 13.67 -4.56 9.81
CA HIS A 89 13.59 -5.87 9.18
C HIS A 89 14.81 -6.12 8.29
N SER A 90 14.97 -7.34 7.82
CA SER A 90 16.00 -7.69 6.84
C SER A 90 15.76 -6.99 5.50
N CYS A 91 16.82 -6.46 4.89
CA CYS A 91 16.82 -5.87 3.56
C CYS A 91 17.91 -6.53 2.68
N ALA A 92 17.90 -6.22 1.38
CA ALA A 92 18.89 -6.71 0.40
C ALA A 92 19.09 -8.24 0.42
N ASN A 93 18.01 -9.02 0.39
CA ASN A 93 18.03 -10.49 0.49
C ASN A 93 18.75 -11.00 1.76
N ASN A 94 18.42 -10.40 2.91
CA ASN A 94 19.02 -10.73 4.21
C ASN A 94 20.54 -10.46 4.30
N ARG A 95 21.07 -9.60 3.42
CA ARG A 95 22.47 -9.13 3.45
C ARG A 95 22.62 -7.79 4.15
N GLY A 96 21.51 -7.23 4.64
CA GLY A 96 21.48 -5.99 5.40
C GLY A 96 20.29 -5.95 6.35
N TRP A 97 20.30 -4.94 7.22
CA TRP A 97 19.26 -4.73 8.22
C TRP A 97 18.78 -3.28 8.20
N CYS A 98 17.46 -3.07 8.15
CA CYS A 98 16.86 -1.75 8.22
C CYS A 98 17.02 -1.16 9.63
N ARG A 99 17.72 -0.03 9.76
CA ARG A 99 17.89 0.70 11.02
C ARG A 99 17.74 2.21 10.80
N ALA A 100 17.41 2.94 11.86
CA ALA A 100 17.41 4.41 11.81
C ALA A 100 18.81 4.98 11.52
N ALA A 101 19.86 4.32 12.03
CA ALA A 101 21.26 4.64 11.76
C ALA A 101 22.07 3.35 11.61
N CYS A 102 23.05 3.37 10.70
CA CYS A 102 23.99 2.26 10.50
C CYS A 102 25.20 2.41 11.42
N PHE A 103 25.84 1.29 11.75
CA PHE A 103 27.09 1.32 12.51
C PHE A 103 28.26 1.86 11.66
N SER A 104 29.37 2.21 12.30
CA SER A 104 30.56 2.76 11.62
C SER A 104 31.23 1.81 10.62
N HIS A 105 31.01 0.50 10.74
CA HIS A 105 31.50 -0.54 9.83
C HIS A 105 30.44 -0.99 8.81
N GLU A 106 29.27 -0.35 8.83
CA GLU A 106 28.20 -0.57 7.86
C GLU A 106 28.11 0.65 6.93
N TYR A 107 27.70 0.44 5.69
CA TYR A 107 27.34 1.52 4.79
C TYR A 107 25.83 1.52 4.53
N ILE A 108 25.31 2.69 4.14
CA ILE A 108 23.90 2.85 3.76
C ILE A 108 23.74 2.38 2.32
N ASP A 109 22.99 1.30 2.13
CA ASP A 109 22.54 0.86 0.81
C ASP A 109 21.31 1.69 0.41
N TYR A 110 21.54 2.77 -0.34
CA TYR A 110 20.49 3.67 -0.80
C TYR A 110 19.47 2.97 -1.71
N TRP A 111 19.89 1.94 -2.47
CA TRP A 111 19.00 1.22 -3.37
C TRP A 111 17.94 0.45 -2.61
N HIS A 112 18.33 -0.24 -1.53
CA HIS A 112 17.40 -1.03 -0.71
C HIS A 112 16.84 -0.27 0.50
N SER A 113 17.11 1.03 0.62
CA SER A 113 16.54 1.85 1.70
C SER A 113 15.08 2.20 1.47
N ASP A 114 14.60 2.10 0.23
CA ASP A 114 13.19 2.32 -0.15
C ASP A 114 12.24 1.33 0.54
N VAL A 115 12.66 0.06 0.68
CA VAL A 115 11.86 -0.98 1.37
C VAL A 115 11.83 -0.81 2.89
N CYS A 116 12.83 -0.11 3.43
CA CYS A 116 12.99 0.15 4.85
C CYS A 116 12.07 1.26 5.39
N GLY A 117 11.28 1.93 4.54
CA GLY A 117 10.36 2.98 5.00
C GLY A 117 11.11 4.20 5.55
N SER A 118 10.99 4.46 6.86
CA SER A 118 11.72 5.58 7.50
C SER A 118 13.19 5.25 7.80
N TYR A 119 13.59 4.00 7.65
CA TYR A 119 14.93 3.50 7.98
C TYR A 119 15.82 3.38 6.75
N LYS A 120 17.09 3.11 7.02
CA LYS A 120 18.13 2.89 6.02
C LYS A 120 18.50 1.42 6.01
N CYS A 121 18.71 0.86 4.84
CA CYS A 121 19.24 -0.50 4.72
C CYS A 121 20.74 -0.48 5.03
N CYS A 122 21.12 -0.97 6.21
CA CYS A 122 22.50 -1.01 6.64
C CYS A 122 23.14 -2.33 6.22
N ARG A 123 24.18 -2.25 5.40
CA ARG A 123 24.92 -3.43 4.93
C ARG A 123 26.34 -3.40 5.44
N SER A 124 26.88 -4.56 5.75
CA SER A 124 28.28 -4.71 6.15
C SER A 124 29.19 -4.22 5.02
N GLY A 125 29.99 -3.19 5.31
CA GLY A 125 31.05 -2.74 4.41
C GLY A 125 32.26 -3.65 4.55
N TRP A 126 32.83 -4.03 3.41
CA TRP A 126 34.19 -4.55 3.32
C TRP A 126 35.07 -3.47 2.73
#